data_AF-A0A545TFX0-F1
#
_entry.id   AF-A0A545TFX0-F1
#
_cell.length_a   1.000
_cell.length_b   1.000
_cell.length_c   1.000
_cell.angle_alpha   90.00
_cell.angle_beta   90.00
_cell.angle_gamma   90.00
#
_symmetry.space_group_name_H-M   'P 1'
#
loop_
_entity.id
_entity.type
_entity.pdbx_description
1 polymer ?
#
loop_
_entity_poly.entity_id
_entity_poly.type
_entity_poly.pdbx_seq_one_letter_code
_entity_poly.pdbx_strand_id
1 'polypeptide(L)'
;MSSLEVVENDMPPISSTQVNQEYQQASRQFSEMGAEDFIQGVASNAIKPSVGAHLFLGSVLAGPGSNKANNTTGFRFLAMAFAESSHIDGVAGCIRSAFGALASNPVDRDEAELAFNEHLQKCNASEQVFHRFSALLHGSLHNKVFAVGFNKTGTTSVLMALAELGILTAPQQEAERMFRDWAARRFDRIIDFASRYEAFQDIPFSLPYTYQALDQAFPDARFVLTVRTSPDEWYDSLLRFCKQVFHKGGEPNWPETAACGYNYPGFVNEVAHLFWRWNDFGLYDRNRALALYQTHNLQVQEYFSSRPEKLLTINVADTDSYKALCGFIGREPRREVFEKLNASQ
;
A
#
# COMPACT_ATOMS: atom_id res chain seq x y z
N MET A 1 56.80 -2.01 6.04
CA MET A 1 55.58 -2.75 5.65
C MET A 1 54.89 -3.19 6.93
N SER A 2 53.83 -2.49 7.31
CA SER A 2 52.91 -2.89 8.38
C SER A 2 51.51 -2.65 7.81
N SER A 3 50.83 -3.74 7.52
CA SER A 3 49.45 -3.80 7.04
C SER A 3 48.50 -3.24 8.09
N LEU A 4 47.73 -2.21 7.73
CA LEU A 4 46.57 -1.75 8.49
C LEU A 4 45.41 -2.69 8.18
N GLU A 5 44.95 -3.43 9.19
CA GLU A 5 43.71 -4.19 9.17
C GLU A 5 42.52 -3.23 9.03
N VAL A 6 41.67 -3.49 8.03
CA VAL A 6 40.34 -2.88 7.94
C VAL A 6 39.46 -3.66 8.91
N VAL A 7 39.03 -2.99 9.98
CA VAL A 7 37.97 -3.50 10.86
C VAL A 7 36.66 -3.36 10.11
N GLU A 8 36.20 -4.43 9.46
CA GLU A 8 34.83 -4.56 9.01
C GLU A 8 33.93 -4.60 10.24
N ASN A 9 33.20 -3.50 10.49
CA ASN A 9 32.14 -3.47 11.49
C ASN A 9 30.92 -4.19 10.92
N ASP A 10 30.83 -5.49 11.20
CA ASP A 10 29.64 -6.33 11.00
C ASP A 10 28.54 -5.89 11.99
N MET A 11 27.67 -4.96 11.56
CA MET A 11 26.39 -4.72 12.22
C MET A 11 25.26 -5.11 11.26
N PRO A 12 24.36 -6.02 11.67
CA PRO A 12 23.33 -6.56 10.77
C PRO A 12 22.27 -5.51 10.41
N PRO A 13 21.61 -5.65 9.25
CA PRO A 13 20.53 -4.75 8.82
C PRO A 13 19.38 -4.73 9.83
N ILE A 14 18.88 -3.53 10.14
CA ILE A 14 17.77 -3.33 11.08
C ILE A 14 16.47 -3.87 10.48
N SER A 15 15.77 -4.73 11.20
CA SER A 15 14.50 -5.32 10.72
C SER A 15 13.32 -4.36 10.87
N SER A 16 12.30 -4.50 10.01
CA SER A 16 11.05 -3.72 10.10
C SER A 16 10.33 -3.86 11.45
N THR A 17 10.49 -5.01 12.12
CA THR A 17 9.93 -5.26 13.45
C THR A 17 10.63 -4.41 14.51
N GLN A 18 11.96 -4.26 14.39
CA GLN A 18 12.76 -3.43 15.30
C GLN A 18 12.44 -1.94 15.13
N VAL A 19 12.30 -1.47 13.89
CA VAL A 19 11.89 -0.06 13.62
C VAL A 19 10.52 0.24 14.22
N ASN A 20 9.56 -0.68 14.14
CA ASN A 20 8.22 -0.48 14.72
C ASN A 20 8.25 -0.46 16.25
N GLN A 21 9.05 -1.32 16.89
CA GLN A 21 9.23 -1.30 18.35
C GLN A 21 9.84 0.02 18.83
N GLU A 22 10.84 0.52 18.12
CA GLU A 22 11.46 1.83 18.37
C GLU A 22 10.46 2.98 18.21
N TYR A 23 9.59 2.93 17.20
CA TYR A 23 8.54 3.92 16.97
C TYR A 23 7.51 3.94 18.11
N GLN A 24 7.05 2.78 18.54
CA GLN A 24 6.09 2.66 19.66
C GLN A 24 6.69 3.07 21.00
N GLN A 25 8.00 2.90 21.19
CA GLN A 25 8.70 3.38 22.37
C GLN A 25 8.82 4.91 22.36
N ALA A 26 9.20 5.50 21.22
CA ALA A 26 9.26 6.94 21.04
C ALA A 26 7.89 7.62 21.24
N SER A 27 6.81 7.00 20.74
CA SER A 27 5.45 7.49 20.94
C SER A 27 5.03 7.56 22.42
N ARG A 28 5.40 6.55 23.22
CA ARG A 28 5.15 6.53 24.66
C ARG A 28 5.95 7.60 25.39
N GLN A 29 7.25 7.71 25.11
CA GLN A 29 8.11 8.73 25.72
C GLN A 29 7.64 10.15 25.39
N PHE A 30 7.20 10.40 24.15
CA PHE A 30 6.62 11.69 23.76
C PHE A 30 5.34 12.02 24.53
N SER A 31 4.48 11.02 24.75
CA SER A 31 3.23 11.20 25.50
C SER A 31 3.47 11.51 26.99
N GLU A 32 4.55 10.97 27.55
CA GLU A 32 4.92 11.16 28.96
C GLU A 32 5.65 12.48 29.22
N MET A 33 6.51 12.92 28.29
CA MET A 33 7.40 14.08 28.48
C MET A 33 6.86 15.36 27.81
N GLY A 34 5.95 15.25 26.86
CA GLY A 34 5.48 16.39 26.07
C GLY A 34 6.45 16.76 24.94
N ALA A 35 5.97 17.60 24.00
CA ALA A 35 6.63 17.79 22.72
C ALA A 35 8.01 18.46 22.80
N GLU A 36 8.15 19.52 23.60
CA GLU A 36 9.39 20.29 23.70
C GLU A 36 10.51 19.47 24.35
N ASP A 37 10.22 18.82 25.48
CA ASP A 37 11.20 18.00 26.21
C ASP A 37 11.60 16.76 25.41
N PHE A 38 10.67 16.16 24.66
CA PHE A 38 10.98 15.03 23.80
C PHE A 38 11.90 15.42 22.63
N ILE A 39 11.60 16.52 21.93
CA ILE A 39 12.44 17.04 20.83
C ILE A 39 13.83 17.38 21.36
N GLN A 40 13.91 18.08 22.50
CA GLN A 40 15.19 18.43 23.13
C GLN A 40 15.95 17.18 23.60
N GLY A 41 15.25 16.16 24.07
CA GLY A 41 15.81 14.87 24.48
C GLY A 41 16.44 14.11 23.32
N VAL A 42 15.79 14.07 22.15
CA VAL A 42 16.38 13.50 20.92
C VAL A 42 17.58 14.33 20.45
N ALA A 43 17.45 15.66 20.43
CA ALA A 43 18.50 16.58 19.99
C ALA A 43 19.79 16.52 20.82
N SER A 44 19.65 16.24 22.11
CA SER A 44 20.76 16.16 23.07
C SER A 44 21.28 14.73 23.27
N ASN A 45 20.76 13.74 22.53
CA ASN A 45 21.01 12.31 22.72
C ASN A 45 20.63 11.76 24.11
N ALA A 46 19.82 12.49 24.88
CA ALA A 46 19.24 12.01 26.14
C ALA A 46 18.17 10.93 25.90
N ILE A 47 17.52 10.96 24.73
CA ILE A 47 16.67 9.89 24.20
C ILE A 47 17.44 9.23 23.06
N LYS A 48 17.53 7.91 23.07
CA LYS A 48 18.31 7.15 22.08
C LYS A 48 17.82 7.48 20.66
N PRO A 49 18.66 8.10 19.81
CA PRO A 49 18.32 8.36 18.41
C PRO A 49 18.17 7.01 17.71
N SER A 50 16.95 6.73 17.25
CA SER A 50 16.59 5.47 16.60
C SER A 50 15.75 5.76 15.37
N VAL A 51 15.73 4.84 14.40
CA VAL A 51 14.96 5.04 13.15
C VAL A 51 13.49 5.24 13.48
N GLY A 52 12.96 4.45 14.42
CA GLY A 52 11.59 4.59 14.91
C GLY A 52 11.31 5.93 15.59
N ALA A 53 12.23 6.46 16.40
CA ALA A 53 12.04 7.75 17.07
C ALA A 53 11.99 8.95 16.11
N HIS A 54 12.83 8.91 15.07
CA HIS A 54 12.85 9.96 14.05
C HIS A 54 11.61 9.93 13.14
N LEU A 55 11.13 8.73 12.78
CA LEU A 55 9.86 8.56 12.06
C LEU A 55 8.67 9.07 12.87
N PHE A 56 8.66 8.80 14.19
CA PHE A 56 7.62 9.29 15.09
C PHE A 56 7.62 10.83 15.16
N LEU A 57 8.79 11.44 15.32
CA LEU A 57 8.94 12.90 15.34
C LEU A 57 8.40 13.55 14.05
N GLY A 58 8.72 12.97 12.89
CA GLY A 58 8.20 13.41 11.60
C GLY A 58 6.66 13.36 11.51
N SER A 59 6.06 12.29 12.05
CA SER A 59 4.59 12.15 12.06
C SER A 59 3.88 13.13 13.00
N VAL A 60 4.48 13.46 14.16
CA VAL A 60 3.94 14.45 15.10
C VAL A 60 4.00 15.87 14.53
N LEU A 61 5.11 16.21 13.87
CA LEU A 61 5.33 17.56 13.34
C LEU A 61 4.53 17.84 12.06
N ALA A 62 4.07 16.79 11.36
CA ALA A 62 3.19 16.87 10.19
C ALA A 62 1.68 16.96 10.52
N GLY A 63 1.28 16.86 11.80
CA GLY A 63 -0.13 16.85 12.21
C GLY A 63 -0.83 18.23 12.20
N PRO A 64 -2.18 18.28 12.33
CA PRO A 64 -3.03 19.45 12.04
C PRO A 64 -2.88 20.67 12.99
N GLY A 65 -1.94 20.63 13.93
CA GLY A 65 -1.73 21.64 14.96
C GLY A 65 -0.32 22.24 15.01
N SER A 66 0.57 21.93 14.07
CA SER A 66 1.96 22.42 14.13
C SER A 66 2.08 23.87 13.62
N ASN A 67 2.70 24.72 14.43
CA ASN A 67 2.94 26.12 14.13
C ASN A 67 3.95 26.23 12.96
N LYS A 68 3.70 27.09 11.95
CA LYS A 68 4.48 27.15 10.69
C LYS A 68 6.00 27.31 10.85
N ALA A 69 6.48 27.84 11.98
CA ALA A 69 7.90 27.97 12.30
C ALA A 69 8.59 26.64 12.70
N ASN A 70 7.82 25.67 13.22
CA ASN A 70 8.33 24.36 13.63
C ASN A 70 8.50 23.38 12.46
N ASN A 71 7.92 23.70 11.30
CA ASN A 71 8.06 22.87 10.10
C ASN A 71 9.54 22.85 9.63
N THR A 72 10.22 24.00 9.62
CA THR A 72 11.65 24.11 9.28
C THR A 72 12.55 23.31 10.21
N THR A 73 12.18 23.18 11.49
CA THR A 73 12.91 22.41 12.49
C THR A 73 12.62 20.90 12.35
N GLY A 74 11.37 20.51 12.08
CA GLY A 74 11.00 19.12 11.82
C GLY A 74 11.68 18.53 10.57
N PHE A 75 11.79 19.33 9.51
CA PHE A 75 12.55 18.95 8.31
C PHE A 75 14.07 18.88 8.54
N ARG A 76 14.62 19.74 9.43
CA ARG A 76 16.03 19.66 9.86
C ARG A 76 16.32 18.36 10.63
N PHE A 77 15.38 17.89 11.46
CA PHE A 77 15.53 16.64 12.21
C PHE A 77 15.32 15.38 11.35
N LEU A 78 14.40 15.41 10.39
CA LEU A 78 14.30 14.37 9.36
C LEU A 78 15.57 14.29 8.53
N ALA A 79 16.16 15.42 8.14
CA ALA A 79 17.45 15.46 7.45
C ALA A 79 18.63 14.96 8.31
N MET A 80 18.61 15.17 9.63
CA MET A 80 19.58 14.60 10.57
C MET A 80 19.42 13.09 10.73
N ALA A 81 18.18 12.59 10.79
CA ALA A 81 17.88 11.15 10.85
C ALA A 81 18.45 10.38 9.64
N PHE A 82 18.47 11.04 8.47
CA PHE A 82 19.08 10.51 7.24
C PHE A 82 20.61 10.73 7.17
N ALA A 83 21.16 11.67 7.95
CA ALA A 83 22.59 11.90 8.07
C ALA A 83 23.28 10.87 9.00
N GLU A 84 22.54 10.31 9.98
CA GLU A 84 23.05 9.25 10.87
C GLU A 84 22.99 7.84 10.25
N SER A 85 22.30 7.65 9.12
CA SER A 85 22.39 6.44 8.30
C SER A 85 23.64 6.47 7.42
N SER A 86 24.80 6.36 8.07
CA SER A 86 26.12 6.58 7.51
C SER A 86 26.65 5.43 6.63
N HIS A 87 25.95 4.98 5.58
CA HIS A 87 26.50 3.98 4.62
C HIS A 87 26.03 4.11 3.15
N ILE A 88 25.59 5.28 2.69
CA ILE A 88 25.24 5.50 1.27
C ILE A 88 26.11 6.61 0.68
N ASP A 89 27.14 6.22 -0.08
CA ASP A 89 28.02 7.17 -0.78
C ASP A 89 27.24 8.00 -1.81
N GLY A 90 27.36 9.34 -1.73
CA GLY A 90 26.81 10.31 -2.68
C GLY A 90 25.91 11.40 -2.07
N VAL A 91 25.32 11.18 -0.89
CA VAL A 91 24.25 12.03 -0.33
C VAL A 91 24.78 13.34 0.32
N ALA A 92 26.07 13.41 0.64
CA ALA A 92 26.72 14.59 1.24
C ALA A 92 26.80 15.81 0.28
N GLY A 93 26.57 15.61 -1.02
CA GLY A 93 26.43 16.68 -2.02
C GLY A 93 25.02 17.25 -2.11
N CYS A 94 23.99 16.39 -2.02
CA CYS A 94 22.57 16.78 -2.10
C CYS A 94 22.15 17.70 -0.95
N ILE A 95 22.69 17.47 0.25
CA ILE A 95 22.35 18.28 1.43
C ILE A 95 22.93 19.71 1.31
N ARG A 96 24.12 19.88 0.72
CA ARG A 96 24.72 21.21 0.51
C ARG A 96 23.98 22.05 -0.54
N SER A 97 23.38 21.40 -1.54
CA SER A 97 22.54 22.07 -2.55
C SER A 97 21.16 22.47 -2.00
N ALA A 98 20.57 21.66 -1.10
CA ALA A 98 19.32 21.99 -0.41
C ALA A 98 19.43 23.25 0.50
N PHE A 99 20.63 23.55 1.02
CA PHE A 99 20.90 24.79 1.75
C PHE A 99 20.97 26.04 0.84
N GLY A 100 21.35 25.89 -0.43
CA GLY A 100 21.42 27.00 -1.40
C GLY A 100 20.05 27.44 -1.94
N ALA A 101 19.10 26.50 -2.03
CA ALA A 101 17.76 26.70 -2.58
C ALA A 101 16.76 27.43 -1.63
N LEU A 102 17.21 27.88 -0.46
CA LEU A 102 16.39 28.67 0.49
C LEU A 102 16.67 30.19 0.41
N ALA A 103 17.37 30.65 -0.62
CA ALA A 103 17.60 32.06 -0.89
C ALA A 103 16.42 32.73 -1.65
N SER A 104 15.35 33.05 -0.92
CA SER A 104 14.39 34.16 -1.15
C SER A 104 13.65 34.40 -2.51
N ASN A 105 13.93 33.74 -3.63
CA ASN A 105 13.32 34.06 -4.94
C ASN A 105 12.50 32.90 -5.56
N PRO A 106 11.23 33.11 -6.02
CA PRO A 106 10.35 32.04 -6.49
C PRO A 106 10.69 31.39 -7.84
N VAL A 107 11.45 32.05 -8.72
CA VAL A 107 11.80 31.50 -10.06
C VAL A 107 12.77 30.31 -9.96
N ASP A 108 13.60 30.29 -8.91
CA ASP A 108 14.58 29.21 -8.66
C ASP A 108 13.95 27.91 -8.13
N ARG A 109 12.67 27.93 -7.70
CA ARG A 109 11.98 26.76 -7.16
C ARG A 109 11.61 25.74 -8.23
N ASP A 110 11.04 26.21 -9.34
CA ASP A 110 10.57 25.34 -10.41
C ASP A 110 11.74 24.74 -11.21
N GLU A 111 12.84 25.49 -11.39
CA GLU A 111 14.09 24.97 -11.96
C GLU A 111 14.78 23.96 -11.02
N ALA A 112 14.75 24.19 -9.70
CA ALA A 112 15.31 23.25 -8.73
C ALA A 112 14.50 21.96 -8.61
N GLU A 113 13.16 22.04 -8.68
CA GLU A 113 12.27 20.87 -8.69
C GLU A 113 12.44 20.05 -9.97
N LEU A 114 12.60 20.69 -11.13
CA LEU A 114 12.90 20.02 -12.40
C LEU A 114 14.27 19.32 -12.36
N ALA A 115 15.32 19.99 -11.88
CA ALA A 115 16.66 19.40 -11.74
C ALA A 115 16.72 18.26 -10.70
N PHE A 116 15.94 18.34 -9.62
CA PHE A 116 15.80 17.30 -8.62
C PHE A 116 15.09 16.05 -9.17
N ASN A 117 14.01 16.25 -9.94
CA ASN A 117 13.29 15.17 -10.61
C ASN A 117 14.14 14.49 -11.71
N GLU A 118 14.92 15.26 -12.49
CA GLU A 118 15.88 14.70 -13.46
C GLU A 118 17.03 13.91 -12.81
N HIS A 119 17.37 14.21 -11.55
CA HIS A 119 18.42 13.54 -10.80
C HIS A 119 17.91 12.31 -10.04
N LEU A 120 16.67 12.33 -9.53
CA LEU A 120 16.00 11.14 -8.98
C LEU A 120 15.81 10.05 -10.04
N GLN A 121 15.59 10.41 -11.31
CA GLN A 121 15.62 9.45 -12.42
C GLN A 121 17.00 8.82 -12.65
N LYS A 122 18.09 9.44 -12.18
CA LYS A 122 19.48 8.96 -12.31
C LYS A 122 19.96 8.16 -11.09
N CYS A 123 19.36 8.38 -9.93
CA CYS A 123 19.70 7.71 -8.67
C CYS A 123 18.62 6.69 -8.33
N ASN A 124 18.94 5.40 -8.43
CA ASN A 124 18.08 4.23 -8.19
C ASN A 124 17.48 4.11 -6.75
N ALA A 125 16.93 5.18 -6.17
CA ALA A 125 16.07 5.10 -5.00
C ALA A 125 14.77 4.41 -5.42
N SER A 126 14.32 3.39 -4.67
CA SER A 126 13.08 2.70 -5.02
C SER A 126 11.92 3.71 -4.99
N GLU A 127 11.16 3.79 -6.07
CA GLU A 127 9.96 4.62 -6.27
C GLU A 127 9.05 4.65 -5.01
N GLN A 128 8.97 3.53 -4.29
CA GLN A 128 8.21 3.36 -3.05
C GLN A 128 8.66 4.26 -1.87
N VAL A 129 9.96 4.54 -1.73
CA VAL A 129 10.49 5.41 -0.66
C VAL A 129 10.13 6.87 -0.94
N PHE A 130 10.23 7.29 -2.20
CA PHE A 130 9.82 8.62 -2.64
C PHE A 130 8.31 8.83 -2.47
N HIS A 131 7.49 7.86 -2.89
CA HIS A 131 6.04 7.93 -2.71
C HIS A 131 5.62 7.91 -1.25
N ARG A 132 6.27 7.12 -0.39
CA ARG A 132 6.00 7.15 1.06
C ARG A 132 6.30 8.51 1.68
N PHE A 133 7.42 9.12 1.31
CA PHE A 133 7.78 10.44 1.81
C PHE A 133 6.82 11.51 1.31
N SER A 134 6.48 11.51 0.01
CA SER A 134 5.48 12.42 -0.56
C SER A 134 4.11 12.25 0.07
N ALA A 135 3.67 11.01 0.32
CA ALA A 135 2.37 10.72 0.94
C ALA A 135 2.30 11.17 2.41
N LEU A 136 3.39 11.00 3.16
CA LEU A 136 3.53 11.52 4.52
C LEU A 136 3.51 13.06 4.54
N LEU A 137 4.19 13.71 3.59
CA LEU A 137 4.23 15.17 3.50
C LEU A 137 2.91 15.80 3.07
N HIS A 138 2.12 15.11 2.23
CA HIS A 138 0.87 15.62 1.68
C HIS A 138 -0.37 15.17 2.47
N GLY A 139 -0.19 14.44 3.58
CA GLY A 139 -1.30 13.87 4.36
C GLY A 139 -2.16 12.88 3.57
N SER A 140 -1.64 12.29 2.48
CA SER A 140 -2.45 11.49 1.56
C SER A 140 -2.70 10.06 2.06
N LEU A 141 -1.99 9.61 3.10
CA LEU A 141 -2.26 8.34 3.81
C LEU A 141 -3.69 8.24 4.38
N HIS A 142 -4.43 9.34 4.46
CA HIS A 142 -5.84 9.41 4.87
C HIS A 142 -6.82 9.01 3.75
N ASN A 143 -6.46 9.18 2.48
CA ASN A 143 -7.35 8.90 1.34
C ASN A 143 -7.14 7.49 0.79
N LYS A 144 -7.66 6.48 1.50
CA LYS A 144 -7.51 5.08 1.10
C LYS A 144 -8.51 4.68 0.02
N VAL A 145 -8.08 3.85 -0.93
CA VAL A 145 -8.91 3.30 -2.01
C VAL A 145 -8.82 1.78 -1.97
N PHE A 146 -9.94 1.12 -1.70
CA PHE A 146 -10.02 -0.34 -1.66
C PHE A 146 -10.80 -0.88 -2.85
N ALA A 147 -10.13 -1.61 -3.74
CA ALA A 147 -10.79 -2.40 -4.77
C ALA A 147 -11.33 -3.69 -4.14
N VAL A 148 -12.65 -3.73 -3.93
CA VAL A 148 -13.36 -4.78 -3.18
C VAL A 148 -14.07 -5.79 -4.08
N GLY A 149 -14.00 -5.63 -5.40
CA GLY A 149 -14.47 -6.64 -6.34
C GLY A 149 -13.64 -7.92 -6.22
N PHE A 150 -14.26 -9.07 -6.47
CA PHE A 150 -13.55 -10.34 -6.51
C PHE A 150 -12.44 -10.33 -7.57
N ASN A 151 -11.44 -11.19 -7.37
CA ASN A 151 -10.43 -11.42 -8.37
C ASN A 151 -11.07 -11.70 -9.74
N LYS A 152 -10.35 -11.33 -10.81
CA LYS A 152 -10.79 -11.46 -12.22
C LYS A 152 -11.87 -10.47 -12.68
N THR A 153 -12.25 -9.50 -11.86
CA THR A 153 -13.15 -8.40 -12.26
C THR A 153 -12.42 -7.16 -12.80
N GLY A 154 -11.08 -7.18 -12.89
CA GLY A 154 -10.30 -6.03 -13.37
C GLY A 154 -9.58 -5.26 -12.26
N THR A 155 -9.49 -5.81 -11.06
CA THR A 155 -8.81 -5.21 -9.91
C THR A 155 -7.36 -4.80 -10.23
N THR A 156 -6.61 -5.59 -11.01
CA THR A 156 -5.23 -5.27 -11.39
C THR A 156 -5.16 -4.01 -12.25
N SER A 157 -6.08 -3.85 -13.20
CA SER A 157 -6.19 -2.63 -14.03
C SER A 157 -6.50 -1.42 -13.18
N VAL A 158 -7.35 -1.56 -12.16
CA VAL A 158 -7.61 -0.49 -11.18
C VAL A 158 -6.36 -0.16 -10.38
N LEU A 159 -5.64 -1.15 -9.84
CA LEU A 159 -4.44 -0.90 -9.05
C LEU A 159 -3.35 -0.20 -9.89
N MET A 160 -3.13 -0.64 -11.13
CA MET A 160 -2.15 -0.01 -12.03
C MET A 160 -2.55 1.43 -12.39
N ALA A 161 -3.83 1.67 -12.69
CA ALA A 161 -4.33 3.02 -12.90
C ALA A 161 -4.10 3.94 -11.68
N LEU A 162 -4.30 3.42 -10.47
CA LEU A 162 -4.04 4.17 -9.23
C LEU A 162 -2.53 4.46 -9.06
N ALA A 163 -1.66 3.48 -9.31
CA ALA A 163 -0.21 3.66 -9.27
C ALA A 163 0.26 4.76 -10.24
N GLU A 164 -0.24 4.75 -11.46
CA GLU A 164 0.08 5.78 -12.47
C GLU A 164 -0.39 7.18 -12.07
N LEU A 165 -1.45 7.28 -11.28
CA LEU A 165 -1.92 8.55 -10.71
C LEU A 165 -1.11 8.98 -9.48
N GLY A 166 -0.01 8.28 -9.18
CA GLY A 166 0.91 8.57 -8.09
C GLY A 166 0.43 8.08 -6.72
N ILE A 167 -0.58 7.20 -6.68
CA ILE A 167 -1.13 6.65 -5.43
C ILE A 167 -0.29 5.45 -5.00
N LEU A 168 0.10 5.41 -3.74
CA LEU A 168 0.93 4.35 -3.17
C LEU A 168 0.13 3.05 -3.04
N THR A 169 0.43 2.08 -3.88
CA THR A 169 -0.23 0.78 -3.93
C THR A 169 0.39 -0.24 -2.98
N ALA A 170 -0.45 -1.08 -2.38
CA ALA A 170 0.00 -2.16 -1.52
C ALA A 170 0.58 -3.34 -2.32
N PRO A 171 1.67 -3.98 -1.84
CA PRO A 171 2.25 -5.16 -2.48
C PRO A 171 1.32 -6.37 -2.37
N GLN A 172 0.86 -6.88 -3.52
CA GLN A 172 -0.12 -7.97 -3.59
C GLN A 172 0.31 -9.25 -2.85
N GLN A 173 1.55 -9.71 -3.04
CA GLN A 173 2.02 -10.95 -2.40
C GLN A 173 2.02 -10.87 -0.87
N GLU A 174 2.35 -9.70 -0.31
CA GLU A 174 2.33 -9.49 1.14
C GLU A 174 0.90 -9.41 1.66
N ALA A 175 0.00 -8.73 0.94
CA ALA A 175 -1.41 -8.68 1.27
C ALA A 175 -2.05 -10.08 1.28
N GLU A 176 -1.84 -10.87 0.23
CA GLU A 176 -2.40 -12.22 0.11
C GLU A 176 -2.01 -13.15 1.27
N ARG A 177 -0.84 -12.95 1.88
CA ARG A 177 -0.40 -13.72 3.05
C ARG A 177 -1.29 -13.52 4.26
N MET A 178 -2.05 -12.42 4.31
CA MET A 178 -3.04 -12.14 5.35
C MET A 178 -4.35 -12.93 5.16
N PHE A 179 -4.42 -13.88 4.23
CA PHE A 179 -5.56 -14.77 4.09
C PHE A 179 -5.93 -15.50 5.40
N ARG A 180 -4.92 -15.98 6.13
CA ARG A 180 -5.13 -16.63 7.44
C ARG A 180 -5.63 -15.64 8.49
N ASP A 181 -5.18 -14.39 8.46
CA ASP A 181 -5.69 -13.33 9.33
C ASP A 181 -7.17 -13.05 9.04
N TRP A 182 -7.56 -12.98 7.76
CA TRP A 182 -8.97 -12.88 7.38
C TRP A 182 -9.79 -14.08 7.88
N ALA A 183 -9.30 -15.31 7.68
CA ALA A 183 -10.00 -16.52 8.10
C ALA A 183 -10.20 -16.56 9.62
N ALA A 184 -9.23 -16.06 10.39
CA ALA A 184 -9.28 -15.92 11.84
C ALA A 184 -9.99 -14.63 12.32
N ARG A 185 -10.55 -13.82 11.41
CA ARG A 185 -11.17 -12.50 11.70
C ARG A 185 -10.24 -11.52 12.41
N ARG A 186 -8.92 -11.65 12.21
CA ARG A 186 -7.87 -10.75 12.67
C ARG A 186 -7.79 -9.51 11.76
N PHE A 187 -8.90 -8.79 11.65
CA PHE A 187 -8.97 -7.56 10.88
C PHE A 187 -8.04 -6.47 11.43
N ASP A 188 -7.68 -6.54 12.72
CA ASP A 188 -6.65 -5.68 13.33
C ASP A 188 -5.33 -5.71 12.56
N ARG A 189 -4.89 -6.89 12.10
CA ARG A 189 -3.66 -7.03 11.31
C ARG A 189 -3.80 -6.54 9.88
N ILE A 190 -4.98 -6.74 9.29
CA ILE A 190 -5.31 -6.25 7.95
C ILE A 190 -5.36 -4.72 7.95
N ILE A 191 -5.92 -4.12 9.00
CA ILE A 191 -5.96 -2.67 9.22
C ILE A 191 -4.55 -2.11 9.44
N ASP A 192 -3.73 -2.77 10.27
CA ASP A 192 -2.32 -2.38 10.47
C ASP A 192 -1.54 -2.39 9.14
N PHE A 193 -1.69 -3.45 8.35
CA PHE A 193 -1.12 -3.50 7.00
C PHE A 193 -1.62 -2.33 6.13
N ALA A 194 -2.94 -2.07 6.13
CA ALA A 194 -3.57 -1.03 5.34
C ALA A 194 -3.21 0.39 5.79
N SER A 195 -2.69 0.58 7.00
CA SER A 195 -2.20 1.89 7.45
C SER A 195 -1.00 2.39 6.62
N ARG A 196 -0.24 1.46 6.01
CA ARG A 196 1.07 1.72 5.37
C ARG A 196 1.02 2.09 3.88
N TYR A 197 -0.17 2.00 3.27
CA TYR A 197 -0.40 2.24 1.85
C TYR A 197 -1.72 2.99 1.63
N GLU A 198 -2.01 3.35 0.37
CA GLU A 198 -3.19 4.12 -0.02
C GLU A 198 -4.15 3.31 -0.89
N ALA A 199 -3.66 2.44 -1.76
CA ALA A 199 -4.49 1.66 -2.67
C ALA A 199 -4.31 0.15 -2.50
N PHE A 200 -5.43 -0.58 -2.50
CA PHE A 200 -5.49 -2.00 -2.14
C PHE A 200 -6.38 -2.76 -3.11
N GLN A 201 -6.05 -4.02 -3.38
CA GLN A 201 -6.87 -4.89 -4.22
C GLN A 201 -6.75 -6.35 -3.80
N ASP A 202 -7.67 -7.18 -4.30
CA ASP A 202 -7.62 -8.63 -4.20
C ASP A 202 -7.56 -9.11 -2.74
N ILE A 203 -7.17 -10.36 -2.49
CA ILE A 203 -7.13 -10.95 -1.14
C ILE A 203 -6.18 -10.15 -0.23
N PRO A 204 -6.62 -9.76 0.98
CA PRO A 204 -7.90 -10.10 1.62
C PRO A 204 -9.00 -9.03 1.44
N PHE A 205 -8.72 -7.93 0.76
CA PHE A 205 -9.60 -6.78 0.59
C PHE A 205 -10.87 -7.10 -0.21
N SER A 206 -10.79 -8.07 -1.13
CA SER A 206 -11.94 -8.59 -1.88
C SER A 206 -12.79 -9.59 -1.10
N LEU A 207 -12.31 -10.10 0.05
CA LEU A 207 -13.01 -11.14 0.80
C LEU A 207 -14.16 -10.58 1.64
N PRO A 208 -15.23 -11.38 1.89
CA PRO A 208 -16.37 -10.95 2.68
C PRO A 208 -15.97 -10.44 4.06
N TYR A 209 -16.72 -9.45 4.58
CA TYR A 209 -16.53 -8.80 5.88
C TYR A 209 -15.34 -7.83 5.97
N THR A 210 -14.39 -7.89 5.04
CA THR A 210 -13.19 -7.04 5.08
C THR A 210 -13.51 -5.57 4.86
N TYR A 211 -14.40 -5.25 3.90
CA TYR A 211 -14.75 -3.86 3.59
C TYR A 211 -15.46 -3.15 4.76
N GLN A 212 -16.29 -3.85 5.55
CA GLN A 212 -16.90 -3.27 6.75
C GLN A 212 -15.85 -2.90 7.80
N ALA A 213 -14.89 -3.80 8.06
CA ALA A 213 -13.83 -3.54 9.02
C ALA A 213 -12.94 -2.36 8.60
N LEU A 214 -12.63 -2.25 7.31
CA LEU A 214 -11.82 -1.17 6.76
C LEU A 214 -12.57 0.17 6.72
N ASP A 215 -13.85 0.15 6.40
CA ASP A 215 -14.71 1.34 6.41
C ASP A 215 -14.82 1.95 7.82
N GLN A 216 -14.89 1.10 8.85
CA GLN A 216 -14.88 1.52 10.25
C GLN A 216 -13.51 2.07 10.69
N ALA A 217 -12.43 1.42 10.27
CA ALA A 217 -11.07 1.83 10.63
C ALA A 217 -10.57 3.08 9.89
N PHE A 218 -11.08 3.30 8.66
CA PHE A 218 -10.70 4.41 7.80
C PHE A 218 -11.96 5.13 7.29
N PRO A 219 -12.54 6.05 8.09
CA PRO A 219 -13.80 6.71 7.76
C PRO A 219 -13.81 7.49 6.43
N ASP A 220 -12.65 7.96 5.97
CA ASP A 220 -12.49 8.70 4.71
C ASP A 220 -12.13 7.79 3.51
N ALA A 221 -12.02 6.47 3.72
CA ALA A 221 -11.70 5.54 2.66
C ALA A 221 -12.82 5.44 1.62
N ARG A 222 -12.42 5.24 0.37
CA ARG A 222 -13.29 5.02 -0.78
C ARG A 222 -13.18 3.58 -1.26
N PHE A 223 -14.28 3.04 -1.78
CA PHE A 223 -14.39 1.65 -2.20
C PHE A 223 -14.75 1.55 -3.67
N VAL A 224 -14.04 0.68 -4.40
CA VAL A 224 -14.29 0.43 -5.82
C VAL A 224 -14.73 -1.02 -5.98
N LEU A 225 -16.00 -1.23 -6.31
CA LEU A 225 -16.54 -2.54 -6.66
C LEU A 225 -16.40 -2.75 -8.16
N THR A 226 -15.36 -3.49 -8.55
CA THR A 226 -15.18 -3.93 -9.93
C THR A 226 -16.09 -5.12 -10.24
N VAL A 227 -16.86 -5.04 -11.33
CA VAL A 227 -17.80 -6.06 -11.78
C VAL A 227 -17.53 -6.48 -13.23
N ARG A 228 -18.17 -7.57 -13.67
CA ARG A 228 -18.22 -8.01 -15.07
C ARG A 228 -19.61 -7.80 -15.63
N THR A 229 -19.75 -7.90 -16.96
CA THR A 229 -21.03 -7.78 -17.65
C THR A 229 -22.03 -8.82 -17.17
N SER A 230 -21.56 -10.03 -16.87
CA SER A 230 -22.35 -11.09 -16.26
C SER A 230 -21.56 -11.92 -15.24
N PRO A 231 -22.24 -12.55 -14.26
CA PRO A 231 -21.63 -13.56 -13.39
C PRO A 231 -20.96 -14.70 -14.16
N ASP A 232 -21.54 -15.12 -15.29
CA ASP A 232 -20.97 -16.17 -16.14
C ASP A 232 -19.62 -15.74 -16.76
N GLU A 233 -19.51 -14.51 -17.26
CA GLU A 233 -18.24 -13.96 -17.78
C GLU A 233 -17.16 -13.93 -16.69
N TRP A 234 -17.55 -13.56 -15.47
CA TRP A 234 -16.64 -13.61 -14.33
C TRP A 234 -16.18 -15.04 -14.02
N TYR A 235 -17.10 -16.00 -13.97
CA TYR A 235 -16.79 -17.39 -13.68
C TYR A 235 -15.83 -18.01 -14.72
N ASP A 236 -16.07 -17.76 -16.01
CA ASP A 236 -15.19 -18.24 -17.07
C ASP A 236 -13.77 -17.66 -16.95
N SER A 237 -13.67 -16.38 -16.53
CA SER A 237 -12.39 -15.72 -16.26
C SER A 237 -11.66 -16.31 -15.04
N LEU A 238 -12.41 -16.63 -13.97
CA LEU A 238 -11.89 -17.34 -12.80
C LEU A 238 -11.36 -18.73 -13.16
N LEU A 239 -12.15 -19.53 -13.87
CA LEU A 239 -11.77 -20.87 -14.25
C LEU A 239 -10.53 -20.88 -15.16
N ARG A 240 -10.45 -19.99 -16.16
CA ARG A 240 -9.25 -19.85 -17.00
C ARG A 240 -8.01 -19.51 -16.18
N PHE A 241 -8.14 -18.57 -15.25
CA PHE A 241 -7.03 -18.21 -14.36
C PHE A 241 -6.59 -19.40 -13.51
N CYS A 242 -7.52 -20.10 -12.87
CA CYS A 242 -7.20 -21.25 -12.05
C CYS A 242 -6.54 -22.38 -12.86
N LYS A 243 -7.05 -22.69 -14.05
CA LYS A 243 -6.42 -23.64 -14.98
C LYS A 243 -4.98 -23.24 -15.31
N GLN A 244 -4.77 -21.98 -15.67
CA GLN A 244 -3.44 -21.50 -16.07
C GLN A 244 -2.44 -21.50 -14.91
N VAL A 245 -2.85 -20.98 -13.74
CA VAL A 245 -1.95 -20.71 -12.61
C VAL A 245 -1.78 -21.94 -11.72
N PHE A 246 -2.87 -22.65 -11.42
CA PHE A 246 -2.84 -23.76 -10.46
C PHE A 246 -2.62 -25.12 -11.13
N HIS A 247 -2.95 -25.24 -12.43
CA HIS A 247 -2.86 -26.49 -13.18
C HIS A 247 -1.92 -26.42 -14.39
N LYS A 248 -1.18 -25.31 -14.56
CA LYS A 248 -0.26 -25.10 -15.70
C LYS A 248 -0.92 -25.34 -17.08
N GLY A 249 -2.22 -25.01 -17.18
CA GLY A 249 -3.02 -25.21 -18.39
C GLY A 249 -3.66 -26.61 -18.53
N GLY A 250 -3.40 -27.51 -17.57
CA GLY A 250 -3.99 -28.84 -17.51
C GLY A 250 -5.43 -28.87 -16.97
N GLU A 251 -5.99 -30.08 -16.89
CA GLU A 251 -7.31 -30.27 -16.30
C GLU A 251 -7.29 -30.12 -14.77
N PRO A 252 -8.20 -29.32 -14.20
CA PRO A 252 -8.43 -29.20 -12.77
C PRO A 252 -8.43 -30.52 -11.99
N ASN A 253 -7.47 -30.68 -11.09
CA ASN A 253 -7.48 -31.79 -10.14
C ASN A 253 -6.92 -31.40 -8.77
N TRP A 254 -7.45 -32.05 -7.74
CA TRP A 254 -7.14 -31.72 -6.36
C TRP A 254 -5.66 -31.87 -5.98
N PRO A 255 -4.95 -32.95 -6.37
CA PRO A 255 -3.53 -33.09 -6.07
C PRO A 255 -2.66 -31.94 -6.56
N GLU A 256 -2.87 -31.46 -7.79
CA GLU A 256 -2.12 -30.31 -8.33
C GLU A 256 -2.45 -29.01 -7.61
N THR A 257 -3.73 -28.76 -7.31
CA THR A 257 -4.15 -27.59 -6.52
C THR A 257 -3.44 -27.57 -5.17
N ALA A 258 -3.39 -28.71 -4.48
CA ALA A 258 -2.75 -28.84 -3.18
C ALA A 258 -1.22 -28.68 -3.24
N ALA A 259 -0.59 -29.12 -4.34
CA ALA A 259 0.85 -29.01 -4.56
C ALA A 259 1.30 -27.65 -5.12
N CYS A 260 0.37 -26.75 -5.46
CA CYS A 260 0.67 -25.46 -6.05
C CYS A 260 1.44 -24.57 -5.07
N GLY A 261 2.65 -24.14 -5.44
CA GLY A 261 3.51 -23.24 -4.66
C GLY A 261 3.17 -21.75 -4.81
N TYR A 262 1.94 -21.40 -5.18
CA TYR A 262 1.52 -20.00 -5.34
C TYR A 262 1.54 -19.28 -3.99
N ASN A 263 2.30 -18.18 -3.89
CA ASN A 263 2.59 -17.41 -2.67
C ASN A 263 3.37 -18.19 -1.58
N TYR A 264 2.83 -19.32 -1.13
CA TYR A 264 3.51 -20.31 -0.29
C TYR A 264 2.87 -21.71 -0.45
N PRO A 265 3.60 -22.81 -0.16
CA PRO A 265 3.05 -24.15 -0.23
C PRO A 265 1.78 -24.30 0.62
N GLY A 266 0.67 -24.70 -0.01
CA GLY A 266 -0.63 -24.89 0.65
C GLY A 266 -1.55 -23.66 0.65
N PHE A 267 -1.13 -22.49 0.18
CA PHE A 267 -2.00 -21.31 0.10
C PHE A 267 -3.29 -21.57 -0.70
N VAL A 268 -3.16 -22.12 -1.92
CA VAL A 268 -4.31 -22.40 -2.78
C VAL A 268 -5.26 -23.41 -2.12
N ASN A 269 -4.70 -24.39 -1.40
CA ASN A 269 -5.45 -25.35 -0.62
C ASN A 269 -6.27 -24.68 0.49
N GLU A 270 -5.67 -23.74 1.21
CA GLU A 270 -6.37 -22.98 2.25
C GLU A 270 -7.50 -22.13 1.69
N VAL A 271 -7.27 -21.42 0.58
CA VAL A 271 -8.30 -20.61 -0.09
C VAL A 271 -9.44 -21.50 -0.62
N ALA A 272 -9.10 -22.63 -1.23
CA ALA A 272 -10.04 -23.64 -1.70
C ALA A 272 -10.97 -24.15 -0.57
N HIS A 273 -10.40 -24.40 0.62
CA HIS A 273 -11.15 -24.94 1.74
C HIS A 273 -11.95 -23.87 2.50
N LEU A 274 -11.30 -22.79 2.90
CA LEU A 274 -11.86 -21.83 3.86
C LEU A 274 -12.75 -20.79 3.18
N PHE A 275 -12.44 -20.42 1.94
CA PHE A 275 -13.25 -19.44 1.20
C PHE A 275 -14.18 -20.11 0.19
N TRP A 276 -13.62 -20.87 -0.77
CA TRP A 276 -14.42 -21.48 -1.82
C TRP A 276 -15.27 -22.67 -1.36
N ARG A 277 -14.85 -23.34 -0.28
CA ARG A 277 -15.47 -24.57 0.24
C ARG A 277 -15.53 -25.71 -0.78
N TRP A 278 -14.48 -25.88 -1.58
CA TRP A 278 -14.43 -26.92 -2.62
C TRP A 278 -14.51 -28.37 -2.09
N ASN A 279 -14.18 -28.60 -0.82
CA ASN A 279 -14.40 -29.92 -0.21
C ASN A 279 -15.88 -30.27 -0.04
N ASP A 280 -16.72 -29.26 0.17
CA ASP A 280 -18.12 -29.45 0.49
C ASP A 280 -18.99 -29.51 -0.79
N PHE A 281 -18.53 -28.87 -1.86
CA PHE A 281 -19.32 -28.66 -3.09
C PHE A 281 -18.66 -29.15 -4.37
N GLY A 282 -17.36 -29.50 -4.32
CA GLY A 282 -16.57 -29.87 -5.49
C GLY A 282 -15.62 -28.77 -5.97
N LEU A 283 -14.52 -29.21 -6.58
CA LEU A 283 -13.49 -28.34 -7.14
C LEU A 283 -14.08 -27.48 -8.26
N TYR A 284 -13.99 -26.16 -8.11
CA TYR A 284 -14.57 -25.17 -9.03
C TYR A 284 -16.09 -25.30 -9.23
N ASP A 285 -16.85 -25.68 -8.21
CA ASP A 285 -18.31 -25.74 -8.33
C ASP A 285 -18.91 -24.40 -8.81
N ARG A 286 -19.54 -24.44 -9.99
CA ARG A 286 -20.03 -23.26 -10.70
C ARG A 286 -21.12 -22.54 -9.92
N ASN A 287 -22.11 -23.29 -9.44
CA ASN A 287 -23.28 -22.71 -8.78
C ASN A 287 -22.85 -21.98 -7.50
N ARG A 288 -21.94 -22.59 -6.73
CA ARG A 288 -21.35 -21.99 -5.54
C ARG A 288 -20.55 -20.74 -5.86
N ALA A 289 -19.71 -20.78 -6.90
CA ALA A 289 -18.92 -19.62 -7.30
C ALA A 289 -19.81 -18.43 -7.71
N LEU A 290 -20.83 -18.68 -8.53
CA LEU A 290 -21.78 -17.65 -8.96
C LEU A 290 -22.57 -17.08 -7.78
N ALA A 291 -23.06 -17.95 -6.88
CA ALA A 291 -23.77 -17.51 -5.69
C ALA A 291 -22.89 -16.64 -4.79
N LEU A 292 -21.61 -16.99 -4.61
CA LEU A 292 -20.65 -16.19 -3.86
C LEU A 292 -20.44 -14.81 -4.50
N TYR A 293 -20.21 -14.76 -5.81
CA TYR A 293 -20.00 -13.52 -6.54
C TYR A 293 -21.19 -12.58 -6.46
N GLN A 294 -22.39 -13.09 -6.75
CA GLN A 294 -23.63 -12.31 -6.70
C GLN A 294 -23.92 -11.82 -5.27
N THR A 295 -23.77 -12.70 -4.27
CA THR A 295 -23.99 -12.34 -2.86
C THR A 295 -23.02 -11.26 -2.42
N HIS A 296 -21.73 -11.37 -2.74
CA HIS A 296 -20.72 -10.38 -2.36
C HIS A 296 -21.02 -9.01 -2.98
N ASN A 297 -21.30 -8.96 -4.28
CA ASN A 297 -21.61 -7.70 -4.95
C ASN A 297 -22.85 -7.03 -4.35
N LEU A 298 -23.91 -7.81 -4.11
CA LEU A 298 -25.13 -7.30 -3.48
C LEU A 298 -24.85 -6.76 -2.08
N GLN A 299 -24.11 -7.49 -1.25
CA GLN A 299 -23.80 -7.09 0.11
C GLN A 299 -22.95 -5.81 0.17
N VAL A 300 -21.97 -5.66 -0.72
CA VAL A 300 -21.17 -4.43 -0.82
C VAL A 300 -22.06 -3.25 -1.21
N GLN A 301 -22.91 -3.41 -2.23
CA GLN A 301 -23.82 -2.35 -2.66
C GLN A 301 -24.82 -1.96 -1.57
N GLU A 302 -25.40 -2.95 -0.89
CA GLU A 302 -26.34 -2.73 0.20
C GLU A 302 -25.69 -2.00 1.38
N TYR A 303 -24.47 -2.41 1.77
CA TYR A 303 -23.73 -1.78 2.87
C TYR A 303 -23.44 -0.29 2.65
N PHE A 304 -23.16 0.12 1.41
CA PHE A 304 -22.89 1.52 1.07
C PHE A 304 -24.12 2.27 0.54
N SER A 305 -25.32 1.65 0.51
CA SER A 305 -26.53 2.27 -0.05
C SER A 305 -26.92 3.60 0.62
N SER A 306 -26.62 3.77 1.91
CA SER A 306 -26.85 5.01 2.65
C SER A 306 -25.72 6.05 2.52
N ARG A 307 -24.61 5.69 1.87
CA ARG A 307 -23.38 6.49 1.69
C ARG A 307 -22.81 6.29 0.26
N PRO A 308 -23.59 6.63 -0.79
CA PRO A 308 -23.21 6.34 -2.17
C PRO A 308 -21.90 7.00 -2.61
N GLU A 309 -21.48 8.10 -1.97
CA GLU A 309 -20.21 8.77 -2.18
C GLU A 309 -18.99 7.92 -1.81
N LYS A 310 -19.17 6.85 -1.02
CA LYS A 310 -18.09 5.95 -0.61
C LYS A 310 -17.88 4.77 -1.55
N LEU A 311 -18.80 4.51 -2.49
CA LEU A 311 -18.75 3.35 -3.38
C LEU A 311 -18.85 3.75 -4.84
N LEU A 312 -17.84 3.37 -5.63
CA LEU A 312 -17.88 3.37 -7.08
C LEU A 312 -18.04 1.94 -7.58
N THR A 313 -19.08 1.65 -8.36
CA THR A 313 -19.22 0.37 -9.08
C THR A 313 -18.88 0.58 -10.54
N ILE A 314 -17.92 -0.20 -11.08
CA ILE A 314 -17.48 -0.08 -12.48
C ILE A 314 -17.20 -1.44 -13.11
N ASN A 315 -17.44 -1.56 -14.41
CA ASN A 315 -16.86 -2.61 -15.24
C ASN A 315 -15.67 -1.99 -16.01
N VAL A 316 -14.47 -2.52 -15.80
CA VAL A 316 -13.24 -1.96 -16.41
C VAL A 316 -13.23 -2.03 -17.94
N ALA A 317 -14.11 -2.84 -18.54
CA ALA A 317 -14.27 -2.92 -19.98
C ALA A 317 -15.01 -1.71 -20.58
N ASP A 318 -15.78 -0.99 -19.77
CA ASP A 318 -16.54 0.18 -20.22
C ASP A 318 -15.59 1.38 -20.40
N THR A 319 -15.80 2.14 -21.47
CA THR A 319 -14.91 3.25 -21.85
C THR A 319 -14.86 4.36 -20.80
N ASP A 320 -15.98 4.61 -20.12
CA ASP A 320 -16.09 5.72 -19.16
C ASP A 320 -15.58 5.36 -17.76
N SER A 321 -15.31 4.07 -17.49
CA SER A 321 -14.95 3.60 -16.15
C SER A 321 -13.63 4.20 -15.63
N TYR A 322 -12.66 4.48 -16.52
CA TYR A 322 -11.41 5.11 -16.09
C TYR A 322 -11.63 6.55 -15.62
N LYS A 323 -12.39 7.34 -16.39
CA LYS A 323 -12.76 8.70 -16.01
C LYS A 323 -13.60 8.72 -14.73
N ALA A 324 -14.51 7.76 -14.58
CA ALA A 324 -15.29 7.60 -13.36
C ALA A 324 -14.40 7.31 -12.14
N LEU A 325 -13.40 6.43 -12.28
CA LEU A 325 -12.41 6.17 -11.23
C LEU A 325 -11.63 7.43 -10.87
N CYS A 326 -11.09 8.14 -11.86
CA CYS A 326 -10.34 9.39 -11.66
C CYS A 326 -11.16 10.46 -10.93
N GLY A 327 -12.39 10.70 -11.38
CA GLY A 327 -13.31 11.63 -10.72
C GLY A 327 -13.65 11.23 -9.29
N PHE A 328 -13.89 9.94 -9.06
CA PHE A 328 -14.21 9.39 -7.74
C PHE A 328 -13.08 9.58 -6.71
N ILE A 329 -11.83 9.55 -7.15
CA ILE A 329 -10.66 9.77 -6.28
C ILE A 329 -10.12 11.20 -6.32
N GLY A 330 -10.75 12.10 -7.09
CA GLY A 330 -10.35 13.51 -7.20
C GLY A 330 -9.02 13.71 -7.94
N ARG A 331 -8.77 12.95 -9.01
CA ARG A 331 -7.57 13.05 -9.86
C ARG A 331 -7.95 13.33 -11.31
N GLU A 332 -7.10 14.07 -12.01
CA GLU A 332 -7.24 14.26 -13.45
C GLU A 332 -6.90 12.97 -14.22
N PRO A 333 -7.72 12.55 -15.20
CA PRO A 333 -7.42 11.40 -16.05
C PRO A 333 -6.13 11.62 -16.85
N ARG A 334 -5.24 10.61 -16.88
CA ARG A 334 -4.03 10.61 -17.74
C ARG A 334 -4.25 9.98 -19.12
N ARG A 335 -5.41 9.35 -19.32
CA ARG A 335 -5.82 8.61 -20.53
C ARG A 335 -7.35 8.59 -20.64
N GLU A 336 -7.85 8.09 -21.76
CA GLU A 336 -9.30 8.00 -22.01
C GLU A 336 -9.95 6.76 -21.38
N VAL A 337 -9.26 5.61 -21.41
CA VAL A 337 -9.79 4.30 -21.00
C VAL A 337 -8.77 3.52 -20.17
N PHE A 338 -9.21 2.49 -19.45
CA PHE A 338 -8.29 1.58 -18.74
C PHE A 338 -7.33 0.88 -19.71
N GLU A 339 -6.13 0.57 -19.22
CA GLU A 339 -5.24 -0.31 -19.96
C GLU A 339 -5.84 -1.71 -20.11
N LYS A 340 -5.80 -2.23 -21.34
CA LYS A 340 -6.23 -3.61 -21.62
C LYS A 340 -5.13 -4.58 -21.19
N LEU A 341 -5.07 -4.85 -19.90
CA LEU A 341 -4.17 -5.84 -19.32
C LEU A 341 -4.84 -7.20 -19.35
N ASN A 342 -4.20 -8.17 -20.00
CA ASN A 342 -4.68 -9.55 -20.09
C ASN A 342 -6.07 -9.70 -20.75
N ALA A 343 -6.34 -9.01 -21.85
CA ALA A 343 -7.37 -9.44 -22.77
C ALA A 343 -6.92 -10.81 -23.33
N SER A 344 -7.47 -11.89 -22.77
CA SER A 344 -7.31 -13.22 -23.35
C SER A 344 -7.82 -13.14 -24.78
N GLN A 345 -6.94 -13.28 -25.77
CA GLN A 345 -7.34 -13.55 -27.14
C GLN A 345 -8.03 -14.91 -27.21
#